data_AF-A0A5D0VEH7-F1
#
_entry.id   AF-A0A5D0VEH7-F1
#
_cell.length_a   1.000
_cell.length_b   1.000
_cell.length_c   1.000
_cell.angle_alpha   90.00
_cell.angle_beta   90.00
_cell.angle_gamma   90.00
#
_symmetry.space_group_name_H-M   'P 1'
#
loop_
_entity.id
_entity.type
_entity.pdbx_description
1 polymer ?
#
loop_
_entity_poly.entity_id
_entity_poly.type
_entity_poly.pdbx_seq_one_letter_code
_entity_poly.pdbx_strand_id
1 'polypeptide(L)'
;MSDEPALGSSDEAIASRNLQQALEKSLSGESLRWQNPSNGTSGTVTPVSTWKTANGTYCRSYRERITLGSGESVRRNGVACRSPEAVWRAT
;
A
#
# COMPACT_ATOMS: atom_id res chain seq x y z
N MET A 1 -15.79 13.95 -15.31
CA MET A 1 -14.91 14.07 -14.13
C MET A 1 -14.74 12.66 -13.59
N SER A 2 -13.50 12.25 -13.33
CA SER A 2 -13.16 10.87 -12.99
C SER A 2 -13.75 10.48 -11.64
N ASP A 3 -14.85 9.75 -11.63
CA ASP A 3 -15.33 8.99 -10.47
C ASP A 3 -14.31 7.86 -10.21
N GLU A 4 -13.19 8.17 -9.56
CA GLU A 4 -12.39 7.12 -8.94
C GLU A 4 -13.15 6.60 -7.72
N PRO A 5 -13.34 5.28 -7.59
CA PRO A 5 -14.05 4.71 -6.47
C PRO A 5 -13.39 5.11 -5.15
N ALA A 6 -14.15 5.80 -4.29
CA ALA A 6 -13.65 6.24 -2.99
C ALA A 6 -13.60 5.06 -2.01
N LEU A 7 -12.49 4.95 -1.27
CA LEU A 7 -12.36 3.98 -0.18
C LEU A 7 -13.13 4.47 1.05
N GLY A 8 -13.78 3.55 1.76
CA GLY A 8 -14.31 3.87 3.08
C GLY A 8 -13.19 4.02 4.11
N SER A 9 -13.43 4.75 5.20
CA SER A 9 -12.43 4.96 6.28
C SER A 9 -11.86 3.65 6.85
N SER A 10 -12.68 2.61 6.94
CA SER A 10 -12.23 1.28 7.39
C SER A 10 -11.29 0.62 6.37
N ASP A 11 -11.57 0.78 5.07
CA ASP A 11 -10.72 0.27 4.00
C ASP A 11 -9.38 0.99 3.99
N GLU A 12 -9.38 2.31 4.15
CA GLU A 12 -8.16 3.12 4.24
C GLU A 12 -7.29 2.70 5.42
N ALA A 13 -7.90 2.47 6.58
CA ALA A 13 -7.17 2.04 7.77
C ALA A 13 -6.54 0.65 7.58
N ILE A 14 -7.25 -0.29 6.96
CA ILE A 14 -6.72 -1.63 6.65
C ILE A 14 -5.62 -1.54 5.59
N ALA A 15 -5.85 -0.78 4.51
CA ALA A 15 -4.88 -0.55 3.43
C ALA A 15 -3.58 0.04 3.99
N SER A 16 -3.66 1.11 4.79
CA SER A 16 -2.49 1.75 5.39
C SER A 16 -1.70 0.80 6.29
N ARG A 17 -2.36 -0.01 7.13
CA ARG A 17 -1.68 -0.99 7.98
C ARG A 17 -0.96 -2.07 7.16
N ASN A 18 -1.62 -2.59 6.14
CA ASN A 18 -1.05 -3.62 5.27
C ASN A 18 0.06 -3.06 4.38
N LEU A 19 -0.02 -1.80 3.97
CA LEU A 19 1.06 -1.09 3.28
C LEU A 19 2.32 -1.03 4.17
N GLN A 20 2.19 -0.60 5.43
CA GLN A 20 3.32 -0.60 6.37
C GLN A 20 3.93 -2.00 6.50
N GLN A 21 3.08 -3.01 6.70
CA GLN A 21 3.53 -4.39 6.86
C GLN A 21 4.24 -4.93 5.61
N ALA A 22 3.70 -4.67 4.42
CA ALA A 22 4.30 -5.11 3.16
C ALA A 22 5.66 -4.44 2.93
N LEU A 23 5.75 -3.13 3.18
CA LEU A 23 6.99 -2.39 3.03
C LEU A 23 8.04 -2.75 4.07
N GLU A 24 7.64 -3.18 5.26
CA GLU A 24 8.59 -3.59 6.30
C GLU A 24 9.04 -5.06 6.14
N LYS A 25 8.14 -5.98 5.80
CA LYS A 25 8.39 -7.43 5.90
C LYS A 25 8.47 -8.16 4.57
N SER A 26 7.81 -7.67 3.51
CA SER A 26 7.77 -8.39 2.23
C SER A 26 9.01 -8.08 1.38
N LEU A 27 9.45 -9.08 0.61
CA LEU A 27 10.49 -8.90 -0.40
C LEU A 27 9.93 -8.14 -1.62
N SER A 28 10.82 -7.52 -2.40
CA SER A 28 10.43 -6.93 -3.68
C SER A 28 9.85 -8.00 -4.60
N GLY A 29 8.66 -7.73 -5.17
CA GLY A 29 7.90 -8.67 -6.00
C GLY A 29 6.91 -9.53 -5.21
N GLU A 30 7.09 -9.68 -3.89
CA GLU A 30 6.15 -10.44 -3.05
C GLU A 30 4.96 -9.58 -2.65
N SER A 31 3.79 -10.04 -3.06
CA SER A 31 2.54 -9.32 -2.87
C SER A 31 1.88 -9.72 -1.56
N LEU A 32 1.65 -8.76 -0.68
CA LEU A 32 0.86 -8.94 0.53
C LEU A 32 -0.60 -8.64 0.22
N ARG A 33 -1.49 -9.58 0.52
CA ARG A 33 -2.93 -9.45 0.28
C ARG A 33 -3.69 -9.20 1.58
N TRP A 34 -4.75 -8.42 1.51
CA TRP A 34 -5.64 -8.12 2.63
C TRP A 34 -7.10 -8.10 2.18
N GLN A 35 -8.00 -8.25 3.14
CA GLN A 35 -9.44 -8.16 2.93
C GLN A 35 -10.10 -7.46 4.11
N ASN A 36 -11.10 -6.64 3.81
CA ASN A 36 -12.02 -6.08 4.78
C ASN A 36 -13.31 -6.93 4.82
N PRO A 37 -13.55 -7.68 5.90
CA PRO A 37 -14.74 -8.53 6.01
C PRO A 37 -16.05 -7.73 6.18
N SER A 38 -16.00 -6.44 6.52
CA SER A 38 -17.21 -5.64 6.77
C SER A 38 -17.97 -5.26 5.50
N ASN A 39 -17.25 -5.05 4.39
CA ASN A 39 -17.82 -4.59 3.12
C ASN A 39 -17.33 -5.41 1.91
N GLY A 40 -16.48 -6.42 2.13
CA GLY A 40 -15.94 -7.28 1.08
C GLY A 40 -14.81 -6.66 0.26
N THR A 41 -14.40 -5.41 0.54
CA THR A 41 -13.25 -4.77 -0.12
C THR A 41 -11.98 -5.58 0.13
N SER A 42 -11.14 -5.75 -0.88
CA SER A 42 -9.87 -6.46 -0.75
C SER A 42 -8.77 -5.70 -1.46
N GLY A 43 -7.53 -5.95 -1.08
CA GLY A 43 -6.41 -5.32 -1.74
C GLY A 43 -5.14 -6.12 -1.69
N THR A 44 -4.19 -5.68 -2.48
CA THR A 44 -2.85 -6.25 -2.59
C THR A 44 -1.85 -5.13 -2.65
N VAL A 45 -0.78 -5.24 -1.86
CA VAL A 45 0.38 -4.34 -1.88
C VAL A 45 1.59 -5.14 -2.32
N THR A 46 2.27 -4.68 -3.37
CA THR A 46 3.46 -5.30 -3.93
C THR A 46 4.61 -4.29 -3.86
N PRO A 47 5.61 -4.48 -2.97
CA PRO A 47 6.86 -3.74 -3.05
C PRO A 47 7.56 -4.06 -4.38
N VAL A 48 8.10 -3.06 -5.06
CA VAL A 48 8.69 -3.22 -6.40
C VAL A 48 10.20 -3.07 -6.37
N SER A 49 10.70 -1.99 -5.79
CA SER A 49 12.13 -1.70 -5.72
C SER A 49 12.47 -1.01 -4.43
N THR A 50 13.66 -1.29 -3.89
CA THR A 50 14.20 -0.70 -2.67
C THR A 50 15.53 -0.03 -2.98
N TRP A 51 15.71 1.21 -2.56
CA TRP A 51 16.97 1.93 -2.71
C TRP A 51 17.27 2.77 -1.47
N LYS A 52 18.54 3.17 -1.32
CA LYS A 52 18.99 4.04 -0.24
C LYS A 52 19.29 5.42 -0.82
N THR A 53 18.69 6.45 -0.24
CA THR A 53 18.95 7.85 -0.61
C THR A 53 20.35 8.28 -0.18
N ALA A 54 20.82 9.42 -0.69
CA ALA A 54 22.10 10.03 -0.29
C ALA A 54 22.17 10.29 1.22
N ASN A 55 21.03 10.59 1.86
CA ASN A 55 20.93 10.84 3.30
C ASN A 55 20.86 9.54 4.13
N GLY A 56 20.98 8.38 3.49
CA GLY A 56 20.97 7.08 4.15
C GLY A 56 19.58 6.50 4.45
N THR A 57 18.51 7.20 4.08
CA THR A 57 17.12 6.72 4.23
C THR A 57 16.80 5.65 3.20
N TYR A 58 16.14 4.56 3.62
CA TYR A 58 15.63 3.53 2.72
C TYR A 58 14.28 3.96 2.15
N CYS A 59 14.13 3.94 0.83
CA CYS A 59 12.87 4.18 0.15
C CYS A 59 12.48 2.95 -0.67
N ARG A 60 11.18 2.68 -0.73
CA ARG A 60 10.57 1.57 -1.45
C ARG A 60 9.46 2.09 -2.35
N SER A 61 9.53 1.72 -3.62
CA SER A 61 8.38 1.85 -4.52
C SER A 61 7.45 0.67 -4.32
N TYR A 62 6.15 0.91 -4.48
CA TYR A 62 5.14 -0.12 -4.35
C TYR A 62 3.99 0.10 -5.33
N ARG A 63 3.27 -0.98 -5.57
CA ARG A 63 2.01 -0.99 -6.32
C ARG A 63 0.94 -1.54 -5.42
N GLU A 64 -0.17 -0.85 -5.33
CA GLU A 64 -1.34 -1.25 -4.59
C GLU A 64 -2.50 -1.43 -5.57
N ARG A 65 -3.26 -2.50 -5.40
CA ARG A 65 -4.50 -2.75 -6.11
C ARG A 65 -5.57 -3.02 -5.08
N ILE A 66 -6.66 -2.27 -5.12
CA ILE A 66 -7.80 -2.44 -4.22
C ILE A 66 -9.01 -2.72 -5.09
N THR A 67 -9.77 -3.75 -4.74
CA THR A 67 -11.04 -4.09 -5.34
C THR A 67 -12.13 -3.88 -4.29
N LEU A 68 -13.02 -2.93 -4.54
CA LEU A 68 -14.17 -2.67 -3.68
C LEU A 68 -15.14 -3.84 -3.71
N GLY A 69 -15.99 -3.94 -2.68
CA GLY A 69 -17.12 -4.89 -2.68
C GLY A 69 -18.07 -4.72 -3.87
N SER A 70 -18.15 -3.53 -4.48
CA SER A 70 -18.91 -3.27 -5.72
C SER A 70 -18.32 -3.95 -6.97
N GLY A 71 -17.08 -4.45 -6.88
CA GLY A 71 -16.32 -5.01 -8.01
C GLY A 71 -15.42 -3.98 -8.72
N GLU A 72 -15.56 -2.69 -8.40
CA GLU A 72 -14.67 -1.65 -8.94
C GLU A 72 -13.26 -1.80 -8.39
N SER A 73 -12.25 -1.51 -9.22
CA SER A 73 -10.84 -1.64 -8.84
C SER A 73 -10.08 -0.33 -8.94
N VAL A 74 -9.39 0.02 -7.87
CA VAL A 74 -8.47 1.16 -7.76
C VAL A 74 -7.05 0.65 -7.84
N ARG A 75 -6.18 1.36 -8.58
CA ARG A 75 -4.75 1.04 -8.67
C ARG A 75 -3.94 2.26 -8.24
N ARG A 76 -3.10 2.10 -7.24
CA ARG A 76 -2.22 3.14 -6.72
C ARG A 76 -0.78 2.68 -6.89
N ASN A 77 0.10 3.58 -7.31
CA ASN A 77 1.53 3.32 -7.28
C ASN A 77 2.16 4.48 -6.53
N GLY A 78 3.17 4.19 -5.72
CA GLY A 78 3.78 5.21 -4.87
C GLY A 78 5.19 4.84 -4.48
N VAL A 79 5.82 5.79 -3.81
CA VAL A 79 7.10 5.61 -3.14
C VAL A 79 6.88 5.94 -1.68
N ALA A 80 7.44 5.12 -0.79
CA ALA A 80 7.46 5.40 0.63
C ALA A 80 8.88 5.30 1.16
N CYS A 81 9.25 6.19 2.06
CA CYS A 81 10.56 6.21 2.71
C CYS A 81 10.43 5.85 4.18
N ARG A 82 11.32 4.97 4.66
CA ARG A 82 11.35 4.47 6.03
C ARG A 82 11.93 5.51 6.96
N SER A 83 11.14 5.96 7.93
CA SER A 83 11.60 6.84 9.00
C SER A 83 12.51 6.08 9.99
N PRO A 84 13.27 6.79 10.83
CA PRO A 84 14.01 6.19 11.94
C PRO A 84 13.11 5.41 12.93
N GLU A 85 11.84 5.79 13.04
CA GLU A 85 10.81 5.15 13.88
C GLU A 85 10.18 3.90 13.22
N ALA A 86 10.77 3.39 12.12
CA ALA A 86 10.26 2.26 11.36
C ALA A 86 8.87 2.48 10.71
N VAL A 87 8.53 3.74 10.42
CA VAL A 87 7.29 4.10 9.71
C VAL A 87 7.61 4.47 8.28
N TRP A 88 6.94 3.81 7.33
CA TRP A 88 7.04 4.13 5.90
C TRP A 88 6.12 5.30 5.56
N ARG A 89 6.69 6.45 5.21
CA ARG A 89 5.90 7.62 4.80
C ARG A 89 5.84 7.69 3.28
N ALA A 90 4.64 7.63 2.72
CA ALA A 90 4.42 7.91 1.31
C ALA A 90 4.88 9.34 1.01
N THR A 91 5.66 9.51 -0.04
CA THR A 91 6.22 10.79 -0.49
C THR A 91 5.39 11.38 -1.61
#